data_AF-A0A1B9MN90-F1
#
_entry.id   AF-A0A1B9MN90-F1
#
_cell.length_a   1.000
_cell.length_b   1.000
_cell.length_c   1.000
_cell.angle_alpha   90.00
_cell.angle_beta   90.00
_cell.angle_gamma   90.00
#
_symmetry.space_group_name_H-M   'P 1'
#
loop_
_entity.id
_entity.type
_entity.pdbx_description
1 polymer ?
#
loop_
_entity_poly.entity_id
_entity_poly.type
_entity_poly.pdbx_seq_one_letter_code
_entity_poly.pdbx_strand_id
1 'polypeptide(L)'
;MDIEKIELTRSEVNALTKAILYLKFDCEETDSLFYCSSPIINSIFEKLIKMYGNQKDWNRIFSNIPEMNKSVAIDKIANYEKQNNRYFDEKTKNEILEKYLFPYKLDK
;
A
#
# COMPACT_ATOMS: atom_id res chain seq x y z
N MET A 1 24.49 14.24 -3.63
CA MET A 1 23.28 13.71 -2.98
C MET A 1 23.76 12.58 -2.11
N ASP A 2 23.68 12.77 -0.81
CA ASP A 2 24.14 11.76 0.14
C ASP A 2 23.10 10.64 0.20
N ILE A 3 23.59 9.40 0.08
CA ILE A 3 22.74 8.21 0.08
C ILE A 3 22.95 7.52 1.42
N GLU A 4 21.91 7.56 2.26
CA GLU A 4 21.87 6.78 3.49
C GLU A 4 21.54 5.31 3.18
N LYS A 5 22.24 4.39 3.83
CA LYS A 5 22.04 2.94 3.69
C LYS A 5 21.56 2.35 5.01
N ILE A 6 20.62 1.42 4.92
CA ILE A 6 20.11 0.65 6.06
C ILE A 6 20.34 -0.83 5.74
N GLU A 7 20.94 -1.56 6.68
CA GLU A 7 21.05 -3.02 6.63
C GLU A 7 19.87 -3.63 7.40
N LEU A 8 19.23 -4.63 6.80
CA LEU A 8 18.07 -5.29 7.39
C LEU A 8 18.31 -6.80 7.42
N THR A 9 17.95 -7.42 8.54
CA THR A 9 17.82 -8.87 8.67
C THR A 9 16.53 -9.36 7.99
N ARG A 10 16.46 -10.66 7.73
CA ARG A 10 15.25 -11.29 7.17
C ARG A 10 14.01 -11.08 8.05
N SER A 11 14.18 -11.11 9.37
CA SER A 11 13.11 -10.86 10.34
C SER A 11 12.61 -9.41 10.26
N GLU A 12 13.50 -8.43 10.13
CA GLU A 12 13.12 -7.02 10.01
C GLU A 12 12.42 -6.73 8.69
N VAL A 13 12.90 -7.31 7.58
CA VAL A 13 12.18 -7.21 6.29
C VAL A 13 10.76 -7.77 6.40
N ASN A 14 10.58 -8.92 7.06
CA ASN A 14 9.25 -9.49 7.27
C ASN A 14 8.37 -8.61 8.17
N ALA A 15 8.93 -8.04 9.24
CA ALA A 15 8.23 -7.14 10.14
C ALA A 15 7.77 -5.86 9.41
N LEU A 16 8.66 -5.22 8.65
CA LEU A 16 8.34 -4.03 7.85
C LEU A 16 7.31 -4.33 6.76
N THR A 17 7.41 -5.48 6.11
CA THR A 17 6.42 -5.92 5.12
C THR A 17 5.04 -6.02 5.75
N LYS A 18 4.92 -6.64 6.93
CA LYS A 18 3.65 -6.75 7.66
C LYS A 18 3.14 -5.40 8.14
N ALA A 19 4.01 -4.51 8.61
CA ALA A 19 3.63 -3.16 9.03
C ALA A 19 3.03 -2.35 7.86
N ILE A 20 3.63 -2.42 6.67
CA ILE A 20 3.09 -1.76 5.48
C ILE A 20 1.74 -2.35 5.08
N LEU A 21 1.58 -3.68 5.15
CA LEU A 21 0.29 -4.33 4.88
C LEU A 21 -0.79 -3.89 5.87
N TYR A 22 -0.47 -3.82 7.17
CA TYR A 22 -1.37 -3.31 8.19
C TYR A 22 -1.79 -1.87 7.90
N LEU A 23 -0.84 -0.98 7.61
CA LEU A 23 -1.14 0.42 7.25
C LEU A 23 -2.10 0.51 6.06
N LYS A 24 -1.92 -0.37 5.06
CA LYS A 24 -2.74 -0.41 3.85
C LYS A 24 -4.11 -1.06 4.07
N PHE A 25 -4.26 -2.12 4.85
CA PHE A 25 -5.51 -2.91 4.82
C PHE A 25 -6.24 -3.02 6.14
N ASP A 26 -5.62 -2.67 7.26
CA ASP A 26 -6.19 -2.84 8.59
C ASP A 26 -6.20 -1.54 9.42
N CYS A 27 -5.34 -0.58 9.10
CA CYS A 27 -5.27 0.69 9.82
C CYS A 27 -6.53 1.54 9.55
N GLU A 28 -7.19 2.03 10.59
CA GLU A 28 -8.43 2.80 10.47
C GLU A 28 -8.19 4.31 10.25
N GLU A 29 -6.99 4.81 10.57
CA GLU A 29 -6.66 6.23 10.42
C GLU A 29 -6.72 6.64 8.94
N THR A 30 -7.49 7.68 8.65
CA THR A 30 -7.73 8.19 7.29
C THR A 30 -6.49 8.86 6.71
N ASP A 31 -5.66 9.49 7.53
CA ASP A 31 -4.38 10.09 7.10
C ASP A 31 -3.39 9.04 6.59
N SER A 32 -3.59 7.76 6.96
CA SER A 32 -2.78 6.66 6.41
C SER A 32 -2.93 6.51 4.90
N LEU A 33 -4.00 7.08 4.31
CA LEU A 33 -4.21 7.18 2.87
C LEU A 33 -2.99 7.76 2.13
N PHE A 34 -2.37 8.80 2.68
CA PHE A 34 -1.21 9.45 2.05
C PHE A 34 0.03 8.57 2.04
N TYR A 35 0.29 7.88 3.15
CA TYR A 35 1.42 6.96 3.24
C TYR A 35 1.21 5.74 2.35
N CYS A 36 -0.01 5.21 2.33
CA CYS A 36 -0.35 4.01 1.58
C CYS A 36 -0.41 4.23 0.07
N SER A 37 -0.75 5.43 -0.38
CA SER A 37 -0.72 5.82 -1.79
C SER A 37 0.61 6.49 -2.20
N SER A 38 1.62 6.51 -1.31
CA SER A 38 2.92 7.10 -1.60
C SER A 38 3.74 6.23 -2.58
N PRO A 39 4.23 6.79 -3.71
CA PRO A 39 5.11 6.07 -4.62
C PRO A 39 6.40 5.58 -3.95
N ILE A 40 6.92 6.34 -2.97
CA ILE A 40 8.13 5.98 -2.23
C ILE A 40 7.87 4.73 -1.37
N ILE A 41 6.77 4.72 -0.62
CA ILE A 41 6.39 3.57 0.21
C ILE A 41 6.13 2.34 -0.66
N ASN A 42 5.45 2.49 -1.80
CA ASN A 42 5.25 1.39 -2.74
C ASN A 42 6.58 0.84 -3.30
N SER A 43 7.52 1.72 -3.64
CA SER A 43 8.86 1.29 -4.09
C SER A 43 9.64 0.55 -3.01
N ILE A 44 9.57 1.02 -1.76
CA ILE A 44 10.16 0.33 -0.61
C ILE A 44 9.49 -1.04 -0.43
N PHE A 45 8.17 -1.08 -0.46
CA PHE A 45 7.41 -2.33 -0.31
C PHE A 45 7.77 -3.35 -1.39
N GLU A 46 7.87 -2.91 -2.65
CA GLU A 46 8.29 -3.75 -3.77
C GLU A 46 9.69 -4.36 -3.55
N LYS A 47 10.63 -3.58 -3.02
CA LYS A 47 11.97 -4.09 -2.69
C LYS A 47 11.90 -5.12 -1.57
N LEU A 48 11.17 -4.84 -0.49
CA LEU A 48 11.02 -5.75 0.64
C LEU A 48 10.43 -7.11 0.24
N ILE A 49 9.37 -7.13 -0.59
CA ILE A 49 8.75 -8.39 -1.04
C ILE A 49 9.66 -9.21 -1.98
N LYS A 50 10.58 -8.55 -2.69
CA LYS A 50 11.55 -9.20 -3.58
C LYS A 50 12.79 -9.73 -2.87
N MET A 51 13.08 -9.24 -1.66
CA MET A 51 14.23 -9.68 -0.88
C MET A 51 14.12 -11.16 -0.48
N TYR A 52 15.30 -11.80 -0.34
CA TYR A 52 15.45 -13.19 0.09
C TYR A 52 14.70 -14.24 -0.78
N GLY A 53 14.38 -13.90 -2.03
CA GLY A 53 13.74 -14.83 -2.97
C GLY A 53 12.24 -15.07 -2.74
N ASN A 54 11.59 -14.28 -1.88
CA ASN A 54 10.16 -14.44 -1.57
C ASN A 54 9.21 -14.00 -2.71
N GLN A 55 9.75 -13.51 -3.83
CA GLN A 55 8.96 -12.90 -4.91
C GLN A 55 7.87 -13.83 -5.46
N LYS A 56 8.14 -15.14 -5.57
CA LYS A 56 7.13 -16.11 -6.07
C LYS A 56 5.94 -16.23 -5.12
N ASP A 57 6.18 -16.28 -3.82
CA ASP A 57 5.12 -16.39 -2.81
C ASP A 57 4.26 -15.13 -2.77
N TRP A 58 4.90 -13.96 -2.79
CA TRP A 58 4.20 -12.68 -2.82
C TRP A 58 3.45 -12.46 -4.13
N ASN A 59 4.01 -12.83 -5.28
CA ASN A 59 3.29 -12.77 -6.56
C ASN A 59 2.01 -13.63 -6.53
N ARG A 60 2.03 -14.78 -5.85
CA ARG A 60 0.84 -15.60 -5.64
C ARG A 60 -0.17 -14.92 -4.73
N ILE A 61 0.28 -14.38 -3.59
CA ILE A 61 -0.58 -13.67 -2.63
C ILE A 61 -1.27 -12.46 -3.27
N PHE A 62 -0.54 -11.69 -4.08
CA PHE A 62 -1.03 -10.47 -4.72
C PHE A 62 -1.62 -10.70 -6.12
N SER A 63 -1.81 -11.97 -6.52
CA SER A 63 -2.35 -12.31 -7.84
C SER A 63 -3.78 -11.79 -8.04
N ASN A 64 -4.59 -11.81 -6.98
CA ASN A 64 -5.97 -11.35 -6.98
C ASN A 64 -6.19 -10.43 -5.79
N ILE A 65 -6.91 -9.33 -6.01
CA ILE A 65 -7.27 -8.42 -4.93
C ILE A 65 -8.48 -8.99 -4.18
N PRO A 66 -8.40 -9.18 -2.84
CA PRO A 66 -9.58 -9.46 -2.05
C PRO A 66 -10.57 -8.30 -2.14
N GLU A 67 -11.85 -8.60 -2.33
CA GLU A 67 -12.90 -7.57 -2.43
C GLU A 67 -12.98 -6.71 -1.16
N MET A 68 -12.71 -7.32 0.00
CA MET A 68 -12.58 -6.61 1.27
C MET A 68 -11.51 -5.52 1.23
N ASN A 69 -10.33 -5.79 0.65
CA ASN A 69 -9.24 -4.81 0.58
C ASN A 69 -9.59 -3.64 -0.35
N LYS A 70 -10.36 -3.90 -1.42
CA LYS A 70 -10.91 -2.83 -2.26
C LYS A 70 -11.88 -1.96 -1.49
N SER A 71 -12.82 -2.57 -0.75
CA SER A 71 -13.78 -1.84 0.09
C SER A 71 -13.06 -0.95 1.09
N VAL A 72 -12.08 -1.50 1.83
CA VAL A 72 -11.29 -0.72 2.80
C VAL A 72 -10.65 0.52 2.17
N ALA A 73 -10.09 0.40 0.96
CA ALA A 73 -9.48 1.53 0.27
C ALA A 73 -10.52 2.59 -0.14
N ILE A 74 -11.67 2.16 -0.67
CA ILE A 74 -12.78 3.04 -1.09
C ILE A 74 -13.39 3.76 0.12
N ASP A 75 -13.68 3.01 1.18
CA ASP A 75 -14.26 3.52 2.42
C ASP A 75 -13.32 4.54 3.07
N LYS A 76 -12.01 4.28 3.05
CA LYS A 76 -11.02 5.22 3.58
C LYS A 76 -10.97 6.53 2.80
N ILE A 77 -11.04 6.49 1.47
CA ILE A 77 -11.13 7.71 0.65
C ILE A 77 -12.38 8.50 1.03
N ALA A 78 -13.54 7.84 1.05
CA ALA A 78 -14.81 8.51 1.39
C ALA A 78 -14.78 9.12 2.80
N ASN A 79 -14.22 8.41 3.78
CA ASN A 79 -14.06 8.91 5.14
C ASN A 79 -13.11 10.11 5.22
N TYR A 80 -11.98 10.06 4.49
CA TYR A 80 -11.04 11.18 4.40
C TYR A 80 -11.72 12.42 3.80
N GLU A 81 -12.44 12.27 2.69
CA GLU A 81 -13.15 13.38 2.03
C GLU A 81 -14.17 14.04 2.97
N LYS A 82 -14.94 13.22 3.69
CA LYS A 82 -15.95 13.67 4.65
C LYS A 82 -15.33 14.40 5.84
N GLN A 83 -14.25 13.88 6.42
CA GLN A 83 -13.56 14.49 7.55
C GLN A 83 -12.96 15.86 7.21
N ASN A 84 -12.46 16.02 5.98
CA ASN A 84 -11.77 17.22 5.54
C ASN A 84 -12.67 18.19 4.75
N ASN A 85 -13.95 17.85 4.55
CA ASN A 85 -14.89 18.59 3.71
C ASN A 85 -14.30 18.93 2.32
N ARG A 86 -13.58 17.97 1.74
CA ARG A 86 -12.86 18.14 0.47
C ARG A 86 -12.98 16.87 -0.35
N TYR A 87 -13.65 16.99 -1.49
CA TYR A 87 -13.90 15.87 -2.40
C TYR A 87 -12.89 15.89 -3.55
N PHE A 88 -12.35 14.73 -3.86
CA PHE A 88 -11.50 14.48 -5.01
C PHE A 88 -12.36 14.24 -6.25
N ASP A 89 -11.82 14.59 -7.42
CA ASP A 89 -12.40 14.13 -8.68
C ASP A 89 -12.15 12.62 -8.89
N GLU A 90 -12.93 12.01 -9.78
CA GLU A 90 -12.84 10.58 -10.08
C GLU A 90 -11.45 10.15 -10.55
N LYS A 91 -10.76 11.01 -11.30
CA LYS A 91 -9.39 10.74 -11.77
C LYS A 91 -8.44 10.58 -10.59
N THR A 92 -8.50 11.52 -9.65
CA THR A 92 -7.68 11.53 -8.44
C THR A 92 -7.99 10.32 -7.55
N LYS A 93 -9.27 9.97 -7.39
CA LYS A 93 -9.68 8.77 -6.64
C LYS A 93 -9.09 7.50 -7.24
N ASN A 94 -9.17 7.35 -8.56
CA ASN A 94 -8.61 6.19 -9.26
C ASN A 94 -7.08 6.11 -9.10
N GLU A 95 -6.37 7.24 -9.20
CA GLU A 95 -4.92 7.29 -8.97
C GLU A 95 -4.54 6.93 -7.52
N ILE A 96 -5.33 7.41 -6.55
CA ILE A 96 -5.14 7.07 -5.13
C ILE A 96 -5.37 5.58 -4.93
N LEU A 97 -6.46 5.02 -5.44
CA LEU A 97 -6.81 3.60 -5.33
C LEU A 97 -5.75 2.70 -5.94
N GLU A 98 -5.27 3.02 -7.15
CA GLU A 98 -4.21 2.26 -7.82
C GLU A 98 -2.95 2.18 -6.97
N LYS A 99 -2.52 3.31 -6.41
CA LYS A 99 -1.33 3.35 -5.55
C LYS A 99 -1.58 2.70 -4.20
N TYR A 100 -2.77 2.85 -3.64
CA TYR A 100 -3.14 2.28 -2.35
C TYR A 100 -3.15 0.76 -2.39
N LEU A 101 -3.79 0.20 -3.42
CA LEU A 101 -3.95 -1.23 -3.62
C LEU A 101 -2.67 -1.91 -4.13
N PHE A 102 -1.64 -1.17 -4.53
CA PHE A 102 -0.32 -1.76 -4.79
C PHE A 102 0.11 -2.64 -3.60
N PRO A 103 0.60 -3.88 -3.85
CA PRO A 103 1.05 -4.46 -5.11
C PRO A 103 0.03 -5.38 -5.79
N TYR A 104 -1.23 -5.34 -5.37
CA TYR A 104 -2.26 -6.08 -6.06
C TYR A 104 -2.41 -5.60 -7.51
N LYS A 105 -2.66 -6.55 -8.41
CA LYS A 105 -2.97 -6.22 -9.81
C LYS A 105 -4.43 -5.79 -9.89
N LEU A 106 -4.67 -4.55 -10.28
CA LEU A 106 -6.00 -4.14 -10.73
C LEU A 106 -6.27 -4.81 -12.07
N ASP A 107 -7.43 -5.46 -12.19
CA ASP A 107 -7.91 -5.98 -13.46
C ASP A 107 -7.97 -4.78 -14.44
N LYS A 108 -7.21 -4.87 -15.52
CA LYS A 108 -7.20 -3.89 -16.60
C LYS A 108 -8.33 -4.14 -17.58
#